data_AF-A0A527XNB5-F1
#
_entry.id   AF-A0A527XNB5-F1
#
_cell.length_a   1.000
_cell.length_b   1.000
_cell.length_c   1.000
_cell.angle_alpha   90.00
_cell.angle_beta   90.00
_cell.angle_gamma   90.00
#
_symmetry.space_group_name_H-M   'P 1'
#
loop_
_entity.id
_entity.type
_entity.pdbx_description
1 polymer ?
#
loop_
_entity_poly.entity_id
_entity_poly.type
_entity_poly.pdbx_seq_one_letter_code
_entity_poly.pdbx_strand_id
1 'polypeptide(L)'
;YGAPIDQSIRVAGAKVIPAGTVSVTQDYHVREAINDRTAAALYVVAHHTVQYGMLSLEEFCEICHAKSVPVIVDAASEYDLRSFLARGADIVVYS
;
A
#
# COMPACT_ATOMS: atom_id res chain seq x y z
N TYR A 1 -7.51 -10.49 10.60
CA TYR A 1 -7.94 -9.19 11.17
C TYR A 1 -9.33 -8.86 10.63
N GLY A 2 -10.27 -8.43 11.48
CA GLY A 2 -11.70 -8.27 11.10
C GLY A 2 -12.18 -6.82 11.03
N ALA A 3 -11.33 -5.84 11.36
CA ALA A 3 -11.69 -4.43 11.33
C ALA A 3 -11.21 -3.75 10.03
N PRO A 4 -11.85 -2.66 9.60
CA PRO A 4 -11.41 -1.90 8.43
C PRO A 4 -10.01 -1.29 8.63
N ILE A 5 -9.09 -1.49 7.68
CA ILE A 5 -7.72 -0.95 7.77
C ILE A 5 -7.71 0.59 7.83
N ASP A 6 -8.66 1.24 7.16
CA ASP A 6 -8.81 2.69 7.15
C ASP A 6 -9.19 3.24 8.53
N GLN A 7 -9.85 2.45 9.39
CA GLN A 7 -10.09 2.82 10.78
C GLN A 7 -8.77 2.91 11.56
N SER A 8 -7.89 1.91 11.42
CA SER A 8 -6.58 1.91 12.09
C SER A 8 -5.74 3.12 11.69
N ILE A 9 -5.73 3.45 10.39
CA ILE A 9 -5.00 4.62 9.86
C ILE A 9 -5.55 5.93 10.45
N ARG A 10 -6.87 6.07 10.55
CA ARG A 10 -7.50 7.28 11.12
C ARG A 10 -7.24 7.41 12.63
N VAL A 11 -7.22 6.30 13.38
CA VAL A 11 -6.89 6.32 14.82
C VAL A 11 -5.45 6.79 15.06
N ALA A 12 -4.53 6.47 14.14
CA ALA A 12 -3.16 7.01 14.17
C ALA A 12 -3.07 8.51 13.80
N GLY A 13 -4.18 9.15 13.42
CA GLY A 13 -4.24 10.56 13.06
C GLY A 13 -4.01 10.86 11.57
N ALA A 14 -3.87 9.83 10.72
CA ALA A 14 -3.65 10.01 9.29
C ALA A 14 -4.98 10.09 8.50
N LYS A 15 -4.95 10.77 7.36
CA LYS A 15 -6.06 10.85 6.41
C LYS A 15 -5.87 9.83 5.29
N VAL A 16 -6.83 8.94 5.12
CA VAL A 16 -6.82 7.96 4.02
C VAL A 16 -7.25 8.62 2.72
N ILE A 17 -6.43 8.49 1.68
CA ILE A 17 -6.74 8.86 0.30
C ILE A 17 -6.73 7.57 -0.54
N PRO A 18 -7.90 7.04 -0.95
CA PRO A 18 -7.95 5.84 -1.76
C PRO A 18 -7.45 6.12 -3.19
N ALA A 19 -6.75 5.14 -3.78
CA ALA A 19 -6.33 5.17 -5.17
C ALA A 19 -6.93 3.96 -5.91
N GLY A 20 -7.78 4.22 -6.90
CA GLY A 20 -8.46 3.19 -7.69
C GLY A 20 -9.73 2.68 -7.02
N THR A 21 -10.07 1.42 -7.28
CA THR A 21 -11.31 0.76 -6.83
C THR A 21 -11.02 -0.67 -6.40
N VAL A 22 -12.02 -1.35 -5.82
CA VAL A 22 -11.89 -2.74 -5.37
C VAL A 22 -11.51 -3.74 -6.48
N SER A 23 -11.86 -3.44 -7.73
CA SER A 23 -11.67 -4.34 -8.87
C SER A 23 -10.62 -3.87 -9.86
N VAL A 24 -10.18 -2.61 -9.77
CA VAL A 24 -9.16 -2.06 -10.66
C VAL A 24 -8.41 -0.90 -10.01
N THR A 25 -7.09 -1.02 -10.03
CA THR A 25 -6.14 0.04 -9.71
C THR A 25 -5.10 0.10 -10.81
N GLN A 26 -5.06 1.23 -11.52
CA GLN A 26 -4.11 1.52 -12.57
C GLN A 26 -3.04 2.48 -12.03
N ASP A 27 -1.94 2.61 -12.77
CA ASP A 27 -0.81 3.46 -12.43
C ASP A 27 -1.22 4.93 -12.16
N TYR A 28 -2.09 5.49 -13.00
CA TYR A 28 -2.53 6.87 -12.90
C TYR A 28 -3.39 7.12 -11.65
N HIS A 29 -4.16 6.13 -11.18
CA HIS A 29 -4.92 6.27 -9.94
C HIS A 29 -4.01 6.56 -8.74
N VAL A 30 -2.87 5.88 -8.66
CA VAL A 30 -1.87 6.08 -7.59
C VAL A 30 -1.14 7.40 -7.80
N ARG A 31 -0.69 7.66 -9.04
CA ARG A 31 0.05 8.88 -9.39
C ARG A 31 -0.74 10.16 -9.07
N GLU A 32 -2.03 10.17 -9.35
CA GLU A 32 -2.91 11.34 -9.13
C GLU A 32 -3.31 11.51 -7.66
N ALA A 33 -3.36 10.42 -6.88
CA ALA A 33 -3.65 10.48 -5.45
C ALA A 33 -2.50 11.10 -4.63
N ILE A 34 -1.26 11.01 -5.13
CA ILE A 34 -0.08 11.56 -4.46
C ILE A 34 0.06 13.06 -4.70
N ASN A 35 0.17 13.82 -3.61
CA ASN A 35 0.42 15.27 -3.60
C ASN A 35 1.43 15.65 -2.49
N ASP A 36 1.71 16.94 -2.35
CA ASP A 36 2.72 17.48 -1.40
C ASP A 36 2.40 17.20 0.09
N ARG A 37 1.20 16.72 0.41
CA ARG A 37 0.77 16.34 1.77
C ARG A 37 0.79 14.82 1.97
N THR A 38 1.14 14.04 0.96
CA THR A 38 1.20 12.58 1.07
C THR A 38 2.42 12.17 1.88
N ALA A 39 2.18 11.54 3.05
CA ALA A 39 3.24 11.12 3.96
C ALA A 39 3.80 9.73 3.64
N ALA A 40 2.95 8.81 3.19
CA ALA A 40 3.30 7.43 2.85
C ALA A 40 2.22 6.81 1.97
N ALA A 41 2.59 5.74 1.28
CA ALA A 41 1.68 4.88 0.55
C ALA A 41 1.57 3.52 1.26
N LEU A 42 0.36 2.96 1.35
CA LEU A 42 0.09 1.69 2.03
C LEU A 42 -0.34 0.64 1.02
N TYR A 43 0.34 -0.50 1.01
CA TYR A 43 0.02 -1.67 0.19
C TYR A 43 -0.30 -2.86 1.10
N VAL A 44 -1.48 -3.45 0.97
CA VAL A 44 -1.93 -4.54 1.85
C VAL A 44 -1.85 -5.87 1.10
N VAL A 45 -1.14 -6.83 1.69
CA VAL A 45 -1.04 -8.22 1.21
C VAL A 45 -1.80 -9.10 2.18
N ALA A 46 -2.94 -9.63 1.74
CA ALA A 46 -3.68 -10.62 2.51
C ALA A 46 -4.49 -11.55 1.60
N HIS A 47 -4.74 -12.77 2.05
CA HIS A 47 -5.60 -13.75 1.36
C HIS A 47 -7.06 -13.28 1.16
N HIS A 48 -7.48 -12.23 1.87
CA HIS A 48 -8.80 -11.61 1.74
C HIS A 48 -8.84 -10.39 0.82
N THR A 49 -7.70 -10.00 0.24
CA THR A 49 -7.66 -8.94 -0.78
C THR A 49 -8.14 -9.49 -2.13
N VAL A 50 -8.87 -8.68 -2.88
CA VAL A 50 -9.12 -8.96 -4.29
C VAL A 50 -7.84 -8.68 -5.04
N GLN A 51 -7.10 -9.73 -5.40
CA GLN A 51 -5.83 -9.60 -6.12
C GLN A 51 -6.03 -9.30 -7.61
N TYR A 52 -7.25 -9.46 -8.12
CA TYR A 52 -7.58 -9.16 -9.51
C TYR A 52 -7.62 -7.65 -9.75
N GLY A 53 -6.82 -7.18 -10.71
CA GLY A 53 -6.77 -5.77 -11.11
C GLY A 53 -5.94 -4.86 -10.19
N MET A 54 -5.15 -5.44 -9.29
CA MET A 54 -4.21 -4.71 -8.42
C MET A 54 -2.86 -4.55 -9.12
N LEU A 55 -2.20 -3.40 -8.90
CA LEU A 55 -0.81 -3.22 -9.33
C LEU A 55 0.10 -4.22 -8.61
N SER A 56 1.15 -4.66 -9.29
CA SER A 56 2.24 -5.36 -8.59
C SER A 56 2.86 -4.44 -7.53
N LEU A 57 3.50 -5.03 -6.51
CA LEU A 57 4.19 -4.24 -5.49
C LEU A 57 5.30 -3.40 -6.11
N GLU A 58 6.03 -3.98 -7.07
CA GLU A 58 7.13 -3.34 -7.78
C GLU A 58 6.65 -2.08 -8.52
N GLU A 59 5.58 -2.19 -9.32
CA GLU A 59 5.00 -1.03 -10.02
C GLU A 59 4.50 0.04 -9.03
N PHE A 60 3.89 -0.39 -7.92
CA PHE A 60 3.41 0.52 -6.89
C PHE A 60 4.57 1.29 -6.23
N CYS A 61 5.65 0.58 -5.87
CA CYS A 61 6.88 1.16 -5.34
C CYS A 61 7.50 2.15 -6.32
N GLU A 62 7.63 1.78 -7.59
CA GLU A 62 8.18 2.66 -8.62
C GLU A 62 7.39 3.99 -8.74
N ILE A 63 6.06 3.93 -8.74
CA ILE A 63 5.19 5.12 -8.81
C ILE A 63 5.36 6.00 -7.57
N CYS A 64 5.39 5.41 -6.38
CA CYS A 64 5.51 6.13 -5.12
C CYS A 64 6.89 6.77 -4.95
N HIS A 65 7.95 6.01 -5.23
CA HIS A 65 9.34 6.48 -5.13
C HIS A 65 9.66 7.57 -6.16
N ALA A 66 9.07 7.53 -7.36
CA ALA A 66 9.18 8.62 -8.34
C ALA A 66 8.65 9.97 -7.79
N LYS A 67 7.82 9.95 -6.74
CA LYS A 67 7.32 11.13 -6.04
C LYS A 67 7.89 11.30 -4.63
N SER A 68 8.96 10.57 -4.30
CA SER A 68 9.59 10.58 -2.97
C SER A 68 8.64 10.23 -1.82
N VAL A 69 7.63 9.38 -2.09
CA VAL A 69 6.70 8.88 -1.07
C VAL A 69 7.14 7.47 -0.64
N PRO A 70 7.39 7.23 0.65
CA PRO A 70 7.77 5.91 1.14
C PRO A 70 6.58 4.93 1.10
N VAL A 71 6.88 3.64 0.90
CA VAL A 71 5.91 2.56 0.82
C VAL A 71 5.95 1.68 2.07
N ILE A 72 4.80 1.57 2.70
CA ILE A 72 4.52 0.64 3.81
C ILE A 72 3.76 -0.55 3.24
N VAL A 73 4.26 -1.76 3.48
CA VAL A 73 3.55 -3.01 3.17
C VAL A 73 3.00 -3.61 4.46
N ASP A 74 1.69 -3.83 4.50
CA ASP A 74 1.06 -4.68 5.52
C ASP A 74 1.03 -6.12 5.01
N ALA A 75 1.85 -6.98 5.59
CA ALA A 75 2.02 -8.38 5.25
C ALA A 75 1.75 -9.28 6.47
N ALA A 76 0.78 -8.90 7.32
CA ALA A 76 0.52 -9.56 8.61
C ALA A 76 0.25 -11.07 8.55
N SER A 77 -0.14 -11.64 7.40
CA SER A 77 -0.33 -13.09 7.22
C SER A 77 0.81 -13.80 6.47
N GLU A 78 1.84 -13.07 6.07
CA GLU A 78 2.95 -13.59 5.27
C GLU A 78 4.14 -13.95 6.16
N TYR A 79 4.96 -14.90 5.69
CA TYR A 79 6.10 -15.43 6.45
C TYR A 79 7.46 -15.08 5.85
N ASP A 80 7.48 -14.55 4.63
CA ASP A 80 8.71 -14.12 3.97
C ASP A 80 9.07 -12.70 4.42
N LEU A 81 9.90 -12.61 5.45
CA LEU A 81 10.25 -11.35 6.08
C LEU A 81 11.12 -10.42 5.22
N ARG A 82 11.69 -10.92 4.12
CA ARG A 82 12.72 -10.19 3.35
C ARG A 82 12.30 -9.87 1.93
N SER A 83 11.46 -10.68 1.28
CA SER A 83 11.14 -10.44 -0.12
C SER A 83 10.46 -9.10 -0.36
N PHE A 84 9.55 -8.67 0.50
CA PHE A 84 8.86 -7.39 0.32
C PHE A 84 9.80 -6.18 0.35
N LEU A 85 10.81 -6.20 1.23
CA LEU A 85 11.87 -5.18 1.25
C LEU A 85 12.73 -5.27 -0.02
N ALA A 86 13.11 -6.48 -0.44
CA ALA A 86 13.88 -6.70 -1.66
C ALA A 86 13.14 -6.27 -2.94
N ARG A 87 11.80 -6.25 -2.89
CA ARG A 87 10.91 -5.82 -3.98
C ARG A 87 10.58 -4.32 -3.96
N GLY A 88 11.16 -3.56 -3.02
CA GLY A 88 11.08 -2.09 -3.00
C GLY A 88 10.24 -1.48 -1.87
N ALA A 89 9.72 -2.28 -0.93
CA ALA A 89 9.07 -1.70 0.26
C ALA A 89 10.09 -1.02 1.19
N ASP A 90 9.70 0.09 1.83
CA ASP A 90 10.54 0.79 2.80
C ASP A 90 10.30 0.28 4.23
N ILE A 91 9.05 -0.06 4.55
CA ILE A 91 8.62 -0.61 5.84
C ILE A 91 7.69 -1.78 5.58
N VAL A 92 7.84 -2.88 6.32
CA VAL A 92 6.93 -4.02 6.25
C VAL A 92 6.45 -4.41 7.65
N VAL A 93 5.15 -4.63 7.77
CA VAL A 93 4.48 -5.02 9.02
C VAL A 93 4.09 -6.49 8.94
N TYR A 94 4.43 -7.25 9.98
CA TYR A 94 4.14 -8.69 10.14
C TYR A 94 3.47 -8.95 11.49
N SER A 95 2.88 -10.14 11.69
CA SER A 95 2.28 -10.60 12.95
C SER A 95 2.89 -11.92 13.45
#